data_AF-A0A524JNR4-F1
#
_entry.id   AF-A0A524JNR4-F1
#
_cell.length_a   1.000
_cell.length_b   1.000
_cell.length_c   1.000
_cell.angle_alpha   90.00
_cell.angle_beta   90.00
_cell.angle_gamma   90.00
#
_symmetry.space_group_name_H-M   'P 1'
#
loop_
_entity.id
_entity.type
_entity.pdbx_description
1 polymer ?
#
loop_
_entity_poly.entity_id
_entity_poly.type
_entity_poly.pdbx_seq_one_letter_code
_entity_poly.pdbx_strand_id
1 'polypeptide(L)'
;MKKASWFVLVPFLLLLLAPLCCEHKDEPSIPEISCTPYVSENDVSFYRRFEPEHGGIDLSATREIAIRAVCSGKFLKKLYYHPTSLRWQVNCEILLGDFAVDCLFEPGNQVSQEVGRAQFDALVADGTMVVAGDLLGRLFLAAGNDIALLHFGVRYRPTTRTDCPLDYCTNEVKVQLQALAQRDHPGWEVCVGN
;
A
#
# COMPACT_ATOMS: atom_id res chain seq x y z
N MET A 1 -36.04 82.95 -16.06
CA MET A 1 -35.46 82.51 -14.77
C MET A 1 -35.66 81.00 -14.62
N LYS A 2 -34.57 80.25 -14.32
CA LYS A 2 -34.48 78.82 -13.89
C LYS A 2 -34.86 77.77 -14.97
N LYS A 3 -33.88 77.06 -15.59
CA LYS A 3 -33.20 75.78 -15.18
C LYS A 3 -34.20 74.62 -15.02
N ALA A 4 -34.04 73.38 -15.49
CA ALA A 4 -32.95 72.53 -16.02
C ALA A 4 -33.63 71.33 -16.74
N SER A 5 -33.10 70.69 -17.80
CA SER A 5 -32.11 69.57 -17.82
C SER A 5 -32.26 68.50 -16.75
N TRP A 6 -32.13 67.19 -16.99
CA TRP A 6 -32.06 66.25 -18.14
C TRP A 6 -32.04 64.84 -17.45
N PHE A 7 -32.13 63.76 -18.24
CA PHE A 7 -31.64 62.39 -17.97
C PHE A 7 -32.42 61.39 -17.09
N VAL A 8 -32.89 60.37 -17.81
CA VAL A 8 -33.07 58.96 -17.43
C VAL A 8 -31.71 58.27 -17.31
N LEU A 9 -31.53 57.35 -16.35
CA LEU A 9 -30.62 56.17 -16.39
C LEU A 9 -30.92 55.26 -15.16
N VAL A 10 -31.72 54.21 -15.35
CA VAL A 10 -31.35 52.77 -15.38
C VAL A 10 -30.58 52.28 -14.13
N PRO A 11 -31.14 51.32 -13.36
CA PRO A 11 -30.44 50.73 -12.21
C PRO A 11 -29.34 49.78 -12.68
N PHE A 12 -28.14 49.98 -12.13
CA PHE A 12 -26.98 49.11 -12.29
C PHE A 12 -27.24 47.78 -11.56
N LEU A 13 -27.40 46.71 -12.33
CA LEU A 13 -27.40 45.33 -11.86
C LEU A 13 -25.95 44.94 -11.58
N LEU A 14 -25.54 44.94 -10.30
CA LEU A 14 -24.26 44.36 -9.88
C LEU A 14 -24.33 42.83 -10.03
N LEU A 15 -23.84 42.31 -11.15
CA LEU A 15 -23.42 40.92 -11.26
C LEU A 15 -22.12 40.75 -10.47
N LEU A 16 -22.25 40.18 -9.28
CA LEU A 16 -21.15 39.56 -8.53
C LEU A 16 -20.63 38.37 -9.35
N LEU A 17 -19.57 38.59 -10.12
CA LEU A 17 -18.72 37.51 -10.63
C LEU A 17 -17.92 36.96 -9.44
N ALA A 18 -18.49 35.95 -8.76
CA ALA A 18 -17.69 35.09 -7.92
C ALA A 18 -16.65 34.39 -8.81
N PRO A 19 -15.35 34.46 -8.49
CA PRO A 19 -14.40 33.58 -9.16
C PRO A 19 -14.84 32.15 -8.84
N LEU A 20 -15.22 31.39 -9.87
CA LEU A 20 -15.22 29.94 -9.77
C LEU A 20 -13.78 29.56 -9.43
N CYS A 21 -13.51 29.32 -8.15
CA CYS A 21 -12.38 28.52 -7.73
C CYS A 21 -12.53 27.22 -8.52
N CYS A 22 -11.72 27.07 -9.57
CA CYS A 22 -11.45 25.76 -10.12
C CYS A 22 -10.86 24.98 -8.96
N GLU A 23 -11.68 24.15 -8.30
CA GLU A 23 -11.17 23.04 -7.52
C GLU A 23 -10.27 22.28 -8.49
N HIS A 24 -8.96 22.43 -8.30
CA HIS A 24 -7.99 21.50 -8.85
C HIS A 24 -8.41 20.16 -8.23
N LYS A 25 -9.13 19.36 -9.01
CA LYS A 25 -9.29 17.95 -8.70
C LYS A 25 -7.90 17.40 -8.88
N ASP A 26 -7.14 17.38 -7.80
CA ASP A 26 -5.90 16.62 -7.73
C ASP A 26 -6.25 15.24 -8.29
N GLU A 27 -5.60 14.87 -9.40
CA GLU A 27 -5.77 13.53 -9.95
C GLU A 27 -5.58 12.53 -8.81
N PRO A 28 -6.41 11.47 -8.73
CA PRO A 28 -6.29 10.49 -7.66
C PRO A 28 -4.84 10.03 -7.61
N SER A 29 -4.20 10.24 -6.46
CA SER A 29 -2.80 9.88 -6.27
C SER A 29 -2.68 8.37 -6.32
N ILE A 30 -2.26 7.86 -7.48
CA ILE A 30 -1.97 6.44 -7.71
C ILE A 30 -0.65 6.11 -6.98
N PRO A 31 -0.56 4.99 -6.26
CA PRO A 31 0.69 4.61 -5.60
C PRO A 31 1.76 4.31 -6.64
N GLU A 32 2.94 4.91 -6.45
CA GLU A 32 4.17 4.53 -7.14
C GLU A 32 5.03 3.70 -6.18
N ILE A 33 5.22 2.42 -6.52
CA ILE A 33 5.97 1.46 -5.73
C ILE A 33 7.42 1.49 -6.23
N SER A 34 8.28 2.19 -5.50
CA SER A 34 9.65 2.52 -5.91
C SER A 34 10.72 1.73 -5.16
N CYS A 35 10.34 0.88 -4.21
CA CYS A 35 11.24 -0.11 -3.63
C CYS A 35 10.53 -1.41 -3.23
N THR A 36 11.31 -2.48 -3.04
CA THR A 36 10.81 -3.76 -2.54
C THR A 36 10.56 -3.72 -1.03
N PRO A 37 9.60 -4.53 -0.52
CA PRO A 37 9.24 -4.50 0.89
C PRO A 37 10.30 -5.14 1.80
N TYR A 38 11.35 -5.76 1.25
CA TYR A 38 12.49 -6.34 1.96
C TYR A 38 13.75 -5.54 1.70
N VAL A 39 14.74 -5.60 2.60
CA VAL A 39 16.04 -4.92 2.42
C VAL A 39 16.99 -5.68 1.51
N SER A 40 17.00 -7.02 1.61
CA SER A 40 17.92 -7.92 0.90
C SER A 40 17.15 -9.04 0.22
N GLU A 41 17.39 -9.26 -1.08
CA GLU A 41 16.77 -10.34 -1.84
C GLU A 41 17.21 -11.75 -1.40
N ASN A 42 18.36 -11.86 -0.75
CA ASN A 42 18.86 -13.13 -0.20
C ASN A 42 18.13 -13.53 1.09
N ASP A 43 17.32 -12.64 1.63
CA ASP A 43 16.60 -12.85 2.88
C ASP A 43 15.19 -13.38 2.64
N VAL A 44 14.75 -13.38 1.38
CA VAL A 44 13.40 -13.77 0.97
C VAL A 44 13.43 -14.74 -0.20
N SER A 45 12.37 -15.52 -0.34
CA SER A 45 12.08 -16.32 -1.53
C SER A 45 10.67 -16.05 -2.03
N PHE A 46 10.48 -16.02 -3.35
CA PHE A 46 9.18 -15.90 -3.98
C PHE A 46 8.33 -17.13 -3.65
N TYR A 47 7.21 -16.92 -2.96
CA TYR A 47 6.38 -18.01 -2.44
C TYR A 47 5.11 -18.19 -3.27
N ARG A 48 4.46 -17.08 -3.62
CA ARG A 48 3.22 -17.10 -4.40
C ARG A 48 3.13 -15.87 -5.32
N ARG A 49 2.74 -16.13 -6.58
CA ARG A 49 2.43 -15.10 -7.57
C ARG A 49 1.09 -14.42 -7.28
N PHE A 50 0.88 -13.27 -7.87
CA PHE A 50 -0.41 -12.61 -7.84
C PHE A 50 -1.42 -13.39 -8.69
N GLU A 51 -2.56 -13.67 -8.07
CA GLU A 51 -3.78 -14.20 -8.66
C GLU A 51 -4.93 -13.30 -8.15
N PRO A 52 -5.93 -12.92 -8.97
CA PRO A 52 -7.01 -12.04 -8.53
C PRO A 52 -7.70 -12.52 -7.25
N GLU A 53 -7.85 -13.84 -7.07
CA GLU A 53 -8.46 -14.45 -5.88
C GLU A 53 -7.55 -14.41 -4.63
N HIS A 54 -6.24 -14.25 -4.82
CA HIS A 54 -5.25 -14.13 -3.73
C HIS A 54 -5.00 -12.66 -3.35
N GLY A 55 -5.02 -11.76 -4.34
CA GLY A 55 -5.01 -10.31 -4.12
C GLY A 55 -3.64 -9.68 -3.83
N GLY A 56 -2.55 -10.44 -3.94
CA GLY A 56 -1.19 -9.96 -3.77
C GLY A 56 -0.15 -11.00 -4.18
N ILE A 57 1.13 -10.71 -4.00
CA ILE A 57 2.21 -11.69 -4.04
C ILE A 57 2.58 -12.08 -2.62
N ASP A 58 3.06 -13.31 -2.42
CA ASP A 58 3.64 -13.73 -1.15
C ASP A 58 5.14 -13.96 -1.32
N LEU A 59 5.91 -13.41 -0.39
CA LEU A 59 7.32 -13.70 -0.20
C LEU A 59 7.47 -14.45 1.12
N SER A 60 8.39 -15.42 1.15
CA SER A 60 8.72 -16.18 2.36
C SER A 60 10.08 -15.77 2.90
N ALA A 61 10.27 -15.85 4.21
CA ALA A 61 11.55 -15.65 4.88
C ALA A 61 11.78 -16.77 5.91
N THR A 62 13.00 -17.29 5.97
CA THR A 62 13.41 -18.37 6.90
C THR A 62 14.07 -17.84 8.17
N ARG A 63 14.05 -16.51 8.35
CA ARG A 63 14.54 -15.81 9.53
C ARG A 63 13.84 -14.46 9.67
N GLU A 64 14.12 -13.77 10.76
CA GLU A 64 13.71 -12.38 10.91
C GLU A 64 14.38 -11.48 9.86
N ILE A 65 13.60 -10.59 9.26
CA ILE A 65 14.06 -9.67 8.22
C ILE A 65 13.53 -8.25 8.46
N ALA A 66 14.28 -7.25 7.98
CA ALA A 66 13.85 -5.85 7.98
C ALA A 66 12.88 -5.59 6.82
N ILE A 67 11.82 -4.84 7.11
CA ILE A 67 10.75 -4.51 6.16
C ILE A 67 10.73 -3.01 5.86
N ARG A 68 10.54 -2.65 4.58
CA ARG A 68 10.50 -1.27 4.10
C ARG A 68 9.12 -0.84 3.63
N ALA A 69 8.84 0.44 3.75
CA ALA A 69 7.71 1.08 3.11
C ALA A 69 7.93 1.09 1.61
N VAL A 70 7.07 0.43 0.85
CA VAL A 70 7.23 0.27 -0.61
C VAL A 70 6.88 1.53 -1.41
N CYS A 71 6.04 2.38 -0.82
CA CYS A 71 5.60 3.67 -1.36
C CYS A 71 5.44 4.67 -0.21
N SER A 72 5.27 5.95 -0.57
CA SER A 72 4.95 7.01 0.38
C SER A 72 3.46 7.03 0.70
N GLY A 73 3.10 7.32 1.95
CA GLY A 73 1.69 7.42 2.35
C GLY A 73 1.49 7.36 3.86
N LYS A 74 0.24 7.16 4.27
CA LYS A 74 -0.10 6.96 5.69
C LYS A 74 -0.09 5.47 6.02
N PHE A 75 0.86 5.04 6.85
CA PHE A 75 0.95 3.67 7.33
C PHE A 75 -0.11 3.39 8.40
N LEU A 76 -0.89 2.33 8.21
CA LEU A 76 -1.84 1.82 9.18
C LEU A 76 -1.52 0.36 9.49
N LYS A 77 -1.79 -0.08 10.73
CA LYS A 77 -1.61 -1.46 11.16
C LYS A 77 -2.73 -1.95 12.06
N LYS A 78 -3.08 -3.24 11.91
CA LYS A 78 -4.07 -3.93 12.74
C LYS A 78 -3.57 -5.31 13.13
N LEU A 79 -3.65 -5.65 14.41
CA LEU A 79 -3.50 -7.02 14.87
C LEU A 79 -4.73 -7.84 14.42
N TYR A 80 -4.51 -8.94 13.71
CA TYR A 80 -5.56 -9.72 13.08
C TYR A 80 -5.38 -11.22 13.37
N TYR A 81 -6.49 -11.89 13.70
CA TYR A 81 -6.52 -13.35 13.79
C TYR A 81 -7.11 -13.91 12.50
N HIS A 82 -6.33 -14.70 11.77
CA HIS A 82 -6.78 -15.36 10.56
C HIS A 82 -7.49 -16.67 10.90
N PRO A 83 -8.82 -16.79 10.69
CA PRO A 83 -9.59 -17.93 11.19
C PRO A 83 -9.28 -19.24 10.44
N THR A 84 -8.93 -19.18 9.16
CA THR A 84 -8.60 -20.39 8.37
C THR A 84 -7.21 -20.94 8.70
N SER A 85 -6.18 -20.09 8.68
CA SER A 85 -4.79 -20.46 8.99
C SER A 85 -4.48 -20.52 10.49
N LEU A 86 -5.47 -20.23 11.34
CA LEU A 86 -5.40 -20.28 12.80
C LEU A 86 -4.20 -19.53 13.41
N ARG A 87 -3.85 -18.37 12.87
CA ARG A 87 -2.66 -17.60 13.28
C ARG A 87 -3.01 -16.15 13.61
N TRP A 88 -2.28 -15.58 14.56
CA TRP A 88 -2.20 -14.13 14.71
C TRP A 88 -1.16 -13.55 13.76
N GLN A 89 -1.55 -12.48 13.06
CA GLN A 89 -0.73 -11.77 12.09
C GLN A 89 -0.95 -10.25 12.24
N VAL A 90 -0.14 -9.46 11.53
CA VAL A 90 -0.34 -8.01 11.46
C VAL A 90 -0.71 -7.64 10.03
N ASN A 91 -1.91 -7.10 9.85
CA ASN A 91 -2.34 -6.55 8.58
C ASN A 91 -1.95 -5.08 8.55
N CYS A 92 -1.06 -4.71 7.64
CA CYS A 92 -0.69 -3.31 7.43
C CYS A 92 -1.15 -2.84 6.06
N GLU A 93 -1.36 -1.53 5.94
CA GLU A 93 -1.63 -0.87 4.67
C GLU A 93 -0.94 0.49 4.63
N ILE A 94 -0.41 0.90 3.47
CA ILE A 94 0.01 2.28 3.21
C ILE A 94 -1.07 2.93 2.36
N LEU A 95 -1.74 3.95 2.92
CA LEU A 95 -2.82 4.66 2.25
C LEU A 95 -2.29 5.82 1.39
N LEU A 96 -2.74 5.87 0.14
CA LEU A 96 -2.53 6.98 -0.78
C LEU A 96 -3.77 7.15 -1.68
N GLY A 97 -4.43 8.30 -1.56
CA GLY A 97 -5.68 8.57 -2.27
C GLY A 97 -6.74 7.48 -2.03
N ASP A 98 -7.27 6.94 -3.12
CA ASP A 98 -8.25 5.85 -3.11
C ASP A 98 -7.61 4.45 -3.07
N PHE A 99 -6.29 4.36 -2.94
CA PHE A 99 -5.56 3.10 -2.92
C PHE A 99 -5.01 2.77 -1.53
N ALA A 100 -4.87 1.47 -1.29
CA ALA A 100 -4.10 0.90 -0.20
C ALA A 100 -3.06 -0.04 -0.81
N VAL A 101 -1.82 0.08 -0.35
CA VAL A 101 -0.80 -0.94 -0.60
C VAL A 101 -0.74 -1.83 0.63
N ASP A 102 -1.29 -3.03 0.50
CA ASP A 102 -1.41 -4.01 1.58
C ASP A 102 -0.05 -4.67 1.84
N CYS A 103 0.33 -4.79 3.11
CA CYS A 103 1.53 -5.46 3.61
C CYS A 103 1.14 -6.32 4.82
N LEU A 104 0.87 -7.61 4.61
CA LEU A 104 0.47 -8.53 5.69
C LEU A 104 1.71 -9.29 6.17
N PHE A 105 1.96 -9.26 7.47
CA PHE A 105 3.10 -9.92 8.09
C PHE A 105 2.61 -11.14 8.87
N GLU A 106 2.93 -12.32 8.36
CA GLU A 106 2.44 -13.61 8.85
C GLU A 106 3.62 -14.39 9.41
N PRO A 107 3.85 -14.39 10.74
CA PRO A 107 5.09 -14.91 11.30
C PRO A 107 5.15 -16.45 11.37
N GLY A 108 4.25 -17.14 10.68
CA GLY A 108 4.11 -18.59 10.66
C GLY A 108 2.66 -19.07 10.82
N ASN A 109 2.48 -20.37 10.98
CA ASN A 109 1.20 -21.01 11.29
C ASN A 109 1.01 -21.15 12.80
N GLN A 110 -0.25 -21.21 13.26
CA GLN A 110 -0.60 -21.44 14.66
C GLN A 110 0.08 -20.45 15.64
N VAL A 111 0.31 -19.22 15.18
CA VAL A 111 0.97 -18.16 15.95
C VAL A 111 0.03 -17.66 17.03
N SER A 112 0.52 -17.54 18.27
CA SER A 112 -0.23 -17.02 19.41
C SER A 112 -0.44 -15.50 19.35
N GLN A 113 -1.39 -14.99 20.13
CA GLN A 113 -1.68 -13.56 20.17
C GLN A 113 -0.50 -12.75 20.69
N GLU A 114 0.26 -13.30 21.64
CA GLU A 114 1.44 -12.62 22.20
C GLU A 114 2.51 -12.39 21.12
N VAL A 115 2.76 -13.37 20.26
CA VAL A 115 3.73 -13.25 19.17
C VAL A 115 3.24 -12.25 18.11
N GLY A 116 1.96 -12.32 17.73
CA GLY A 116 1.37 -11.34 16.81
C GLY A 116 1.42 -9.92 17.37
N ARG A 117 1.20 -9.74 18.68
CA ARG A 117 1.32 -8.44 19.38
C ARG A 117 2.77 -7.96 19.40
N ALA A 118 3.73 -8.83 19.68
CA ALA A 118 5.14 -8.46 19.65
C ALA A 118 5.56 -7.96 18.26
N GLN A 119 5.11 -8.62 17.19
CA GLN A 119 5.33 -8.13 15.82
C GLN A 119 4.63 -6.78 15.59
N PHE A 120 3.38 -6.62 16.05
CA PHE A 120 2.65 -5.34 15.93
C PHE A 120 3.42 -4.19 16.60
N ASP A 121 3.95 -4.42 17.79
CA ASP A 121 4.65 -3.40 18.58
C ASP A 121 6.05 -3.08 18.02
N ALA A 122 6.66 -4.02 17.29
CA ALA A 122 7.96 -3.84 16.63
C ALA A 122 7.89 -3.01 15.32
N LEU A 123 6.69 -2.69 14.84
CA LEU A 123 6.48 -1.85 13.66
C LEU A 123 6.35 -0.38 14.06
N VAL A 124 6.62 0.52 13.10
CA VAL A 124 6.32 1.96 13.23
C VAL A 124 4.88 2.19 13.69
N ALA A 125 4.63 3.34 14.34
CA ALA A 125 3.35 3.64 14.96
C ALA A 125 2.21 3.68 13.92
N ASP A 126 1.01 3.30 14.36
CA ASP A 126 -0.19 3.41 13.53
C ASP A 126 -0.47 4.88 13.19
N GLY A 127 -0.77 5.16 11.93
CA GLY A 127 -1.00 6.51 11.42
C GLY A 127 0.26 7.30 11.05
N THR A 128 1.45 6.69 11.12
CA THR A 128 2.71 7.33 10.73
C THR A 128 2.72 7.67 9.25
N MET A 129 3.17 8.87 8.89
CA MET A 129 3.50 9.21 7.50
C MET A 129 4.87 8.62 7.17
N VAL A 130 4.92 7.78 6.14
CA VAL A 130 6.15 7.11 5.69
C VAL A 130 6.49 7.56 4.27
N VAL A 131 7.78 7.54 3.94
CA VAL A 131 8.26 7.66 2.57
C VAL A 131 8.77 6.32 2.06
N ALA A 132 8.74 6.13 0.74
CA ALA A 132 9.29 4.93 0.14
C ALA A 132 10.75 4.69 0.59
N GLY A 133 11.02 3.47 1.06
CA GLY A 133 12.32 3.04 1.59
C GLY A 133 12.44 3.12 3.11
N ASP A 134 11.52 3.81 3.81
CA ASP A 134 11.54 3.88 5.28
C ASP A 134 11.50 2.49 5.91
N LEU A 135 12.27 2.28 6.97
CA LEU A 135 12.20 1.06 7.76
C LEU A 135 10.89 1.04 8.55
N LEU A 136 10.00 0.10 8.22
CA LEU A 136 8.72 -0.09 8.93
C LEU A 136 8.87 -0.92 10.19
N GLY A 137 9.91 -1.74 10.28
CA GLY A 137 10.15 -2.68 11.37
C GLY A 137 10.63 -4.02 10.83
N ARG A 138 10.14 -5.12 11.41
CA ARG A 138 10.61 -6.47 11.09
C ARG A 138 9.48 -7.48 10.92
N LEU A 139 9.67 -8.41 10.00
CA LEU A 139 8.87 -9.63 9.90
C LEU A 139 9.51 -10.68 10.80
N PHE A 140 8.75 -11.19 11.76
CA PHE A 140 9.22 -12.22 12.68
C PHE A 140 9.03 -13.61 12.09
N LEU A 141 9.93 -14.52 12.45
CA LEU A 141 9.69 -15.96 12.33
C LEU A 141 9.35 -16.50 13.72
N ALA A 142 8.09 -16.88 13.94
CA ALA A 142 7.67 -17.44 15.21
C ALA A 142 8.35 -18.79 15.46
N ALA A 143 8.79 -19.03 16.70
CA ALA A 143 9.48 -20.27 17.07
C ALA A 143 8.65 -21.52 16.68
N GLY A 144 9.32 -22.51 16.10
CA GLY A 144 8.69 -23.75 15.63
C GLY A 144 8.09 -23.67 14.22
N ASN A 145 8.22 -22.54 13.52
CA ASN A 145 7.88 -22.41 12.10
C ASN A 145 9.14 -22.39 11.23
N ASP A 146 9.02 -22.92 10.02
CA ASP A 146 10.12 -22.93 9.03
C ASP A 146 10.17 -21.65 8.20
N ILE A 147 9.01 -21.00 8.00
CA ILE A 147 8.86 -19.79 7.20
C ILE A 147 7.89 -18.79 7.82
N ALA A 148 8.17 -17.52 7.59
CA ALA A 148 7.23 -16.41 7.74
C ALA A 148 6.84 -15.90 6.35
N LEU A 149 5.63 -15.36 6.19
CA LEU A 149 5.15 -14.79 4.93
C LEU A 149 4.98 -13.28 5.03
N LEU A 150 5.36 -12.62 3.95
CA LEU A 150 5.12 -11.23 3.63
C LEU A 150 4.19 -11.20 2.43
N HIS A 151 2.92 -10.89 2.66
CA HIS A 151 1.96 -10.63 1.60
C HIS A 151 2.04 -9.17 1.18
N PHE A 152 2.07 -8.91 -0.13
CA PHE A 152 2.15 -7.58 -0.70
C PHE A 152 1.19 -7.43 -1.89
N GLY A 153 0.26 -6.48 -1.83
CA GLY A 153 -0.76 -6.28 -2.86
C GLY A 153 -1.19 -4.82 -2.99
N VAL A 154 -1.89 -4.50 -4.07
CA VAL A 154 -2.50 -3.17 -4.28
C VAL A 154 -4.00 -3.32 -4.34
N ARG A 155 -4.71 -2.50 -3.57
CA ARG A 155 -6.16 -2.53 -3.46
C ARG A 155 -6.75 -1.16 -3.71
N TYR A 156 -7.68 -1.08 -4.65
CA TYR A 156 -8.54 0.07 -4.84
C TYR A 156 -9.65 0.05 -3.78
N ARG A 157 -9.58 0.97 -2.82
CA ARG A 157 -10.40 0.96 -1.61
C ARG A 157 -11.90 1.14 -1.87
N PRO A 158 -12.36 1.98 -2.83
CA PRO A 158 -13.78 2.18 -3.06
C PRO A 158 -14.54 0.91 -3.46
N THR A 159 -13.92 -0.03 -4.17
CA THR A 159 -14.55 -1.30 -4.59
C THR A 159 -13.90 -2.53 -3.98
N THR A 160 -12.88 -2.34 -3.13
CA THR A 160 -12.03 -3.41 -2.58
C THR A 160 -11.35 -4.30 -3.63
N ARG A 161 -11.31 -3.86 -4.90
CA ARG A 161 -10.66 -4.59 -5.99
C ARG A 161 -9.16 -4.64 -5.75
N THR A 162 -8.58 -5.82 -5.89
CA THR A 162 -7.14 -6.04 -5.89
C THR A 162 -6.62 -6.06 -7.32
N ASP A 163 -5.49 -5.41 -7.55
CA ASP A 163 -4.85 -5.29 -8.86
C ASP A 163 -3.44 -5.88 -8.79
N CYS A 164 -2.89 -6.29 -9.95
CA CYS A 164 -1.50 -6.75 -10.01
C CYS A 164 -0.58 -5.63 -9.49
N PRO A 165 0.25 -5.88 -8.45
CA PRO A 165 1.09 -4.85 -7.88
C PRO A 165 2.12 -4.32 -8.89
N LEU A 166 2.49 -5.10 -9.92
CA LEU A 166 3.42 -4.64 -10.94
C LEU A 166 2.89 -3.44 -11.73
N ASP A 167 1.57 -3.26 -11.87
CA ASP A 167 1.03 -2.10 -12.61
C ASP A 167 1.36 -0.77 -11.92
N TYR A 168 1.71 -0.83 -10.64
CA TYR A 168 2.04 0.31 -9.77
C TYR A 168 3.55 0.41 -9.48
N CYS A 169 4.34 -0.56 -9.93
CA CYS A 169 5.78 -0.61 -9.70
C CYS A 169 6.57 0.22 -10.71
N THR A 170 7.64 0.86 -10.22
CA THR A 170 8.76 1.33 -11.05
C THR A 170 9.39 0.17 -11.82
N ASN A 171 10.12 0.48 -12.90
CA ASN A 171 10.79 -0.54 -13.70
C ASN A 171 11.84 -1.31 -12.88
N GLU A 172 12.53 -0.63 -11.98
CA GLU A 172 13.53 -1.20 -11.09
C GLU A 172 12.89 -2.26 -10.18
N VAL A 173 11.75 -1.95 -9.55
CA VAL A 173 11.03 -2.91 -8.69
C VAL A 173 10.47 -4.07 -9.51
N LYS A 174 9.94 -3.82 -10.71
CA LYS A 174 9.48 -4.87 -11.63
C LYS A 174 10.60 -5.88 -11.92
N VAL A 175 11.77 -5.38 -12.30
CA VAL A 175 12.94 -6.22 -12.61
C VAL A 175 13.38 -7.00 -11.38
N GLN A 176 13.43 -6.40 -10.20
CA GLN A 176 13.80 -7.10 -8.96
C GLN A 176 12.82 -8.22 -8.59
N LEU A 177 11.51 -7.95 -8.64
CA LEU A 177 10.50 -8.96 -8.34
C LEU A 177 10.50 -10.08 -9.38
N GLN A 178 10.68 -9.76 -10.67
CA GLN A 178 10.78 -10.75 -11.72
C GLN A 178 12.05 -11.60 -11.59
N ALA A 179 13.20 -10.99 -11.26
CA ALA A 179 14.44 -11.71 -11.01
C ALA A 179 14.29 -12.66 -9.82
N LEU A 180 13.64 -12.21 -8.74
CA LEU A 180 13.33 -13.04 -7.58
C LEU A 180 12.42 -14.23 -7.94
N ALA A 181 11.34 -13.98 -8.68
CA ALA A 181 10.43 -15.02 -9.15
C ALA A 181 11.15 -16.05 -10.02
N GLN A 182 12.00 -15.62 -10.95
CA GLN A 182 12.75 -16.52 -11.83
C GLN A 182 13.85 -17.31 -11.10
N ARG A 183 14.50 -16.71 -10.11
CA ARG A 183 15.49 -17.39 -9.26
C ARG A 183 14.87 -18.57 -8.53
N ASP A 184 13.69 -18.36 -7.95
CA ASP A 184 13.03 -19.34 -7.08
C ASP A 184 12.13 -20.31 -7.86
N HIS A 185 11.52 -19.85 -8.96
CA HIS A 185 10.62 -20.61 -9.83
C HIS A 185 10.86 -20.25 -11.31
N PRO A 186 11.84 -20.88 -11.98
CA PRO A 186 12.12 -20.61 -13.39
C PRO A 186 10.88 -20.73 -14.29
N GLY A 187 10.61 -19.68 -15.07
CA GLY A 187 9.43 -19.59 -15.95
C GLY A 187 8.18 -18.96 -15.33
N TRP A 188 8.19 -18.57 -14.05
CA TRP A 188 7.06 -17.88 -13.44
C TRP A 188 6.99 -16.39 -13.79
N GLU A 189 5.77 -15.92 -14.08
CA GLU A 189 5.43 -14.50 -14.04
C GLU A 189 5.00 -14.11 -12.63
N VAL A 190 5.29 -12.86 -12.24
CA VAL A 190 4.94 -12.34 -10.91
C VAL A 190 3.42 -12.20 -10.74
N CYS A 191 2.69 -11.89 -11.81
CA CYS A 191 1.23 -11.78 -11.83
C CYS A 191 0.66 -12.68 -12.92
N VAL A 192 -0.50 -13.30 -12.65
CA VAL A 192 -1.28 -14.03 -13.65
C VAL A 192 -2.72 -13.55 -13.67
N GLY A 193 -3.26 -13.37 -14.88
CA GLY A 193 -4.64 -12.92 -15.10
C GLY A 193 -4.82 -11.43 -14.82
N ASN A 194 -5.12 -10.67 -15.87
CA ASN A 194 -5.67 -9.32 -15.79
C ASN A 194 -7.14 -9.36 -16.17
#